data_AF-A0A8J2T5R1-F1
#
_entry.id   AF-A0A8J2T5R1-F1
#
_cell.length_a   1.000
_cell.length_b   1.000
_cell.length_c   1.000
_cell.angle_alpha   90.00
_cell.angle_beta   90.00
_cell.angle_gamma   90.00
#
_symmetry.space_group_name_H-M   'P 1'
#
loop_
_entity.id
_entity.type
_entity.pdbx_description
1 polymer ?
#
loop_
_entity_poly.entity_id
_entity_poly.type
_entity_poly.pdbx_seq_one_letter_code
_entity_poly.pdbx_strand_id
1 'polypeptide(L)'
;MRFPFKYTRAQLEVFRFSFCLLAPVGVMYYIGTDTDKKLNVPGFYPDPETLNQIPKERYEIQAELARMKKERLEKRLRLEKKLKEQGIDIEAEKAQIRKELQEGKA
;
A
#
# COMPACT_ATOMS: atom_id res chain seq x y z
N MET A 1 49.03 23.21 -26.36
CA MET A 1 49.57 22.61 -25.13
C MET A 1 49.99 21.17 -25.44
N ARG A 2 51.26 20.82 -25.27
CA ARG A 2 51.78 19.46 -25.54
C ARG A 2 51.85 18.74 -24.18
N PHE A 3 50.92 17.83 -23.92
CA PHE A 3 50.90 17.08 -22.66
C PHE A 3 52.18 16.22 -22.54
N PRO A 4 52.90 16.26 -21.41
CA PRO A 4 54.20 15.59 -21.27
C PRO A 4 54.12 14.07 -21.00
N PHE A 5 52.93 13.48 -21.02
CA PHE A 5 52.72 12.10 -20.59
C PHE A 5 52.57 11.14 -21.78
N LYS A 6 53.44 10.13 -21.84
CA LYS A 6 53.31 8.99 -22.75
C LYS A 6 52.47 7.91 -22.05
N TYR A 7 51.18 7.83 -22.37
CA TYR A 7 50.31 6.76 -21.86
C TYR A 7 50.39 5.53 -22.76
N THR A 8 50.52 4.36 -22.15
CA THR A 8 50.44 3.08 -22.88
C THR A 8 48.97 2.67 -23.07
N ARG A 9 48.70 1.86 -24.11
CA ARG A 9 47.34 1.35 -24.38
C ARG A 9 46.75 0.60 -23.18
N ALA A 10 47.57 -0.20 -22.51
CA ALA A 10 47.18 -0.91 -21.29
C ALA A 10 46.75 0.03 -20.16
N GLN A 11 47.44 1.17 -19.97
CA GLN A 11 47.03 2.17 -18.95
C GLN A 11 45.65 2.78 -19.25
N LEU A 12 45.34 3.01 -20.52
CA LEU A 12 44.02 3.53 -20.93
C LEU A 12 42.92 2.48 -20.77
N GLU A 13 43.22 1.21 -21.01
CA GLU A 13 42.28 0.11 -20.80
C GLU A 13 41.97 -0.10 -19.32
N VAL A 14 42.99 -0.04 -18.45
CA VAL A 14 42.80 -0.09 -16.99
C VAL A 14 41.97 1.10 -16.52
N PHE A 15 42.26 2.30 -17.00
CA PHE A 15 41.47 3.49 -16.66
C PHE A 15 40.00 3.34 -17.07
N ARG A 16 39.73 2.88 -18.31
CA ARG A 16 38.38 2.63 -18.80
C ARG A 16 37.65 1.60 -17.92
N PHE A 17 38.32 0.51 -17.60
CA PHE A 17 37.75 -0.55 -16.75
C PHE A 17 37.43 -0.04 -15.34
N SER A 18 38.38 0.64 -14.69
CA SER A 18 38.17 1.25 -13.38
C SER A 18 37.05 2.28 -13.38
N PHE A 19 36.96 3.12 -14.41
CA PHE A 19 35.89 4.10 -14.55
C PHE A 19 34.52 3.42 -14.69
N CYS A 20 34.42 2.40 -15.54
CA CYS A 20 33.17 1.65 -15.72
C CYS A 20 32.72 0.91 -14.45
N LEU A 21 33.66 0.49 -13.60
CA LEU A 21 33.34 -0.13 -12.31
C LEU A 21 32.98 0.91 -11.24
N LEU A 22 33.78 1.97 -11.10
CA LEU A 22 33.62 2.94 -10.01
C LEU A 22 32.46 3.90 -10.25
N ALA A 23 32.13 4.22 -11.51
CA ALA A 23 31.04 5.13 -11.83
C ALA A 23 29.68 4.66 -11.26
N PRO A 24 29.17 3.45 -11.53
CA PRO A 24 27.90 3.00 -10.98
C PRO A 24 27.97 2.80 -9.46
N VAL A 25 29.09 2.34 -8.90
CA VAL A 25 29.27 2.19 -7.44
C VAL A 25 29.21 3.55 -6.75
N GLY A 26 29.84 4.58 -7.31
CA GLY A 26 29.80 5.95 -6.81
C GLY A 26 28.39 6.55 -6.87
N VAL A 27 27.67 6.34 -7.98
CA VAL A 27 26.27 6.77 -8.13
C VAL A 27 25.38 6.09 -7.09
N MET A 28 25.54 4.78 -6.88
CA MET A 28 24.79 4.05 -5.85
C MET A 28 25.15 4.48 -4.43
N TYR A 29 26.43 4.75 -4.14
CA TYR A 29 26.83 5.26 -2.83
C TYR A 29 26.28 6.65 -2.55
N TYR A 30 26.22 7.51 -3.59
CA TYR A 30 25.69 8.86 -3.45
C TYR A 30 24.15 8.87 -3.38
N ILE A 31 23.47 8.13 -4.24
CA ILE A 31 22.00 8.17 -4.35
C ILE A 31 21.33 7.16 -3.40
N GLY A 32 21.89 5.96 -3.26
CA GLY A 32 21.21 4.79 -2.71
C GLY A 32 20.89 4.81 -1.22
N THR A 33 21.51 5.68 -0.42
CA THR A 33 21.22 5.75 1.02
C THR A 33 19.99 6.60 1.36
N ASP A 34 19.65 7.59 0.53
CA ASP A 34 18.53 8.51 0.73
C ASP A 34 17.94 8.92 -0.63
N THR A 35 17.45 7.95 -1.41
CA THR A 35 16.80 8.20 -2.71
C THR A 35 15.61 9.12 -2.59
N ASP A 36 14.81 8.94 -1.53
CA ASP A 36 13.62 9.75 -1.29
C ASP A 36 13.99 11.23 -1.18
N LYS A 37 14.85 11.63 -0.24
CA LYS A 37 15.23 13.04 -0.07
C LYS A 37 15.91 13.67 -1.30
N LYS A 38 16.69 12.89 -2.06
CA LYS A 38 17.50 13.41 -3.17
C LYS A 38 16.78 13.44 -4.51
N LEU A 39 15.79 12.57 -4.70
CA LEU A 39 15.02 12.44 -5.94
C LEU A 39 13.54 12.80 -5.76
N ASN A 40 13.12 13.27 -4.58
CA ASN A 40 11.74 13.71 -4.36
C ASN A 40 11.41 14.87 -5.30
N VAL A 41 10.33 14.72 -6.03
CA VAL A 41 9.75 15.83 -6.80
C VAL A 41 8.64 16.47 -5.97
N PRO A 42 8.51 17.80 -5.97
CA PRO A 42 7.46 18.48 -5.21
C PRO A 42 6.09 17.97 -5.69
N GLY A 43 5.29 17.42 -4.76
CA GLY A 43 3.98 16.86 -5.06
C GLY A 43 3.98 15.41 -5.57
N PHE A 44 5.08 14.67 -5.46
CA PHE A 44 5.10 13.23 -5.82
C PHE A 44 4.16 12.40 -4.94
N TYR A 45 4.25 12.60 -3.62
CA TYR A 45 3.39 11.94 -2.65
C TYR A 45 2.21 12.86 -2.29
N PRO A 46 0.99 12.32 -2.18
CA PRO A 46 -0.12 13.06 -1.60
C PRO A 46 0.21 13.40 -0.15
N ASP A 47 -0.20 14.59 0.29
CA ASP A 47 0.09 15.06 1.64
C ASP A 47 -0.35 14.01 2.67
N PRO A 48 0.51 13.66 3.63
CA PRO A 48 0.23 12.59 4.59
C PRO A 48 -1.03 12.88 5.40
N GLU A 49 -1.36 14.15 5.65
CA GLU A 49 -2.60 14.56 6.33
C GLU A 49 -3.87 14.22 5.53
N THR A 50 -3.77 14.17 4.20
CA THR A 50 -4.88 13.82 3.30
C THR A 50 -5.11 12.31 3.21
N LEU A 51 -4.12 11.50 3.62
CA LEU A 51 -4.23 10.06 3.61
C LEU A 51 -5.14 9.59 4.75
N ASN A 52 -5.77 8.42 4.56
CA ASN A 52 -6.52 7.77 5.61
C ASN A 52 -5.57 7.39 6.76
N GLN A 53 -5.62 8.16 7.85
CA GLN A 53 -4.80 7.94 9.03
C GLN A 53 -5.36 6.77 9.82
N ILE A 54 -4.61 5.66 9.84
CA ILE A 54 -4.96 4.51 10.67
C ILE A 54 -4.71 4.89 12.14
N PRO A 55 -5.71 4.76 13.03
CA PRO A 55 -5.52 5.00 14.45
C PRO A 55 -4.42 4.08 14.99
N LYS A 56 -3.39 4.67 15.62
CA LYS A 56 -2.22 3.91 16.13
C LYS A 56 -2.40 3.51 17.58
N GLU A 57 -3.12 4.32 18.35
CA GLU A 57 -3.30 4.12 19.78
C GLU A 57 -4.46 3.19 20.09
N ARG A 58 -4.33 2.39 21.16
CA ARG A 58 -5.33 1.36 21.52
C ARG A 58 -6.71 1.93 21.80
N TYR A 59 -6.80 3.10 22.42
CA TYR A 59 -8.09 3.73 22.74
C TYR A 59 -8.79 4.24 21.48
N GLU A 60 -8.04 4.79 20.52
CA GLU A 60 -8.58 5.26 19.23
C GLU A 60 -9.10 4.10 18.40
N ILE A 61 -8.36 2.98 18.40
CA ILE A 61 -8.78 1.74 17.72
C ILE A 61 -10.12 1.25 18.30
N GLN A 62 -10.28 1.25 19.63
CA GLN A 62 -11.54 0.82 20.25
C GLN A 62 -12.71 1.74 19.92
N ALA A 63 -12.49 3.06 19.90
CA ALA A 63 -13.50 4.04 19.52
C ALA A 63 -13.93 3.86 18.05
N GLU A 64 -12.97 3.65 17.16
CA GLU A 64 -13.22 3.44 15.73
C GLU A 64 -13.96 2.11 15.49
N LEU A 65 -13.58 1.03 16.20
CA LEU A 65 -14.32 -0.24 16.16
C LEU A 65 -15.76 -0.10 16.66
N ALA A 66 -15.99 0.70 17.71
CA ALA A 66 -17.34 0.98 18.19
C ALA A 66 -18.16 1.75 17.15
N ARG A 67 -17.56 2.75 16.49
CA ARG A 67 -18.17 3.49 15.36
C ARG A 67 -18.57 2.54 14.23
N MET A 68 -17.65 1.68 13.79
CA MET A 68 -17.91 0.70 12.73
C MET A 68 -19.01 -0.30 13.10
N LYS A 69 -19.09 -0.73 14.36
CA LYS A 69 -20.16 -1.64 14.83
C LYS A 69 -21.53 -0.98 14.77
N LYS A 70 -21.64 0.29 15.19
CA LYS A 70 -22.89 1.07 15.11
C LYS A 70 -23.35 1.24 13.67
N GLU A 71 -22.44 1.66 12.78
CA GLU A 71 -22.77 1.85 11.36
C GLU A 71 -23.22 0.55 10.68
N ARG A 72 -22.56 -0.58 11.00
CA ARG A 72 -23.00 -1.90 10.52
C ARG A 72 -24.39 -2.27 11.01
N LEU A 73 -24.71 -1.99 12.28
CA LEU A 73 -26.03 -2.28 12.84
C LEU A 73 -27.11 -1.42 12.17
N GLU A 74 -26.85 -0.12 11.99
CA GLU A 74 -27.77 0.78 11.30
C GLU A 74 -28.01 0.38 9.84
N LYS A 75 -26.94 0.01 9.13
CA LYS A 75 -27.05 -0.53 7.76
C LYS A 75 -27.91 -1.79 7.72
N ARG A 76 -27.71 -2.73 8.65
CA ARG A 76 -28.54 -3.94 8.77
C ARG A 76 -30.01 -3.60 9.01
N LEU A 77 -30.30 -2.75 9.98
CA LEU A 77 -31.68 -2.33 10.30
C LEU A 77 -32.35 -1.61 9.12
N ARG A 78 -31.61 -0.76 8.40
CA ARG A 78 -32.11 -0.07 7.21
C ARG A 78 -32.43 -1.06 6.08
N LEU A 79 -31.59 -2.07 5.89
CA LEU A 79 -31.85 -3.13 4.91
C LEU A 79 -33.06 -3.96 5.32
N GLU A 80 -33.14 -4.42 6.56
CA GLU A 80 -34.28 -5.19 7.06
C GLU A 80 -35.61 -4.46 6.90
N LYS A 81 -35.65 -3.14 7.17
CA LYS A 81 -36.84 -2.31 6.92
C LYS A 81 -37.22 -2.28 5.44
N LYS A 82 -36.26 -2.06 4.54
CA LYS A 82 -36.50 -2.04 3.09
C LYS A 82 -37.02 -3.39 2.57
N LEU A 83 -36.48 -4.51 3.07
CA LEU A 83 -36.95 -5.83 2.65
C LEU A 83 -38.37 -6.14 3.19
N LYS A 84 -38.70 -5.70 4.41
CA LYS A 84 -40.07 -5.79 4.95
C LYS A 84 -41.07 -4.97 4.14
N GLU A 85 -40.70 -3.77 3.70
CA GLU A 85 -41.52 -2.93 2.82
C GLU A 85 -41.76 -3.59 1.44
N GLN A 86 -40.82 -4.40 0.98
CA GLN A 86 -40.93 -5.19 -0.26
C GLN A 86 -41.67 -6.53 -0.08
N GLY A 87 -42.17 -6.83 1.13
CA GLY A 87 -42.94 -8.05 1.41
C GLY A 87 -42.13 -9.34 1.46
N ILE A 88 -40.79 -9.24 1.50
CA ILE A 88 -39.90 -10.40 1.60
C ILE A 88 -39.70 -10.74 3.08
N ASP A 89 -40.22 -11.88 3.52
CA ASP A 89 -40.03 -12.37 4.89
C ASP A 89 -38.67 -13.06 5.04
N ILE A 90 -37.70 -12.29 5.54
CA ILE A 90 -36.32 -12.70 5.83
C ILE A 90 -36.25 -13.94 6.72
N GLU A 91 -37.22 -14.13 7.61
CA GLU A 91 -37.18 -15.17 8.63
C GLU A 91 -37.56 -16.54 8.04
N ALA A 92 -38.54 -16.56 7.12
CA ALA A 92 -38.91 -17.73 6.33
C ALA A 92 -37.77 -18.16 5.37
N GLU A 93 -37.18 -17.20 4.66
CA GLU A 93 -36.08 -17.46 3.70
C GLU A 93 -34.83 -18.00 4.41
N LYS A 94 -34.47 -17.44 5.57
CA LYS A 94 -33.36 -17.96 6.41
C LYS A 94 -33.62 -19.37 6.94
N ALA A 95 -34.86 -19.71 7.29
CA ALA A 95 -35.22 -21.04 7.75
C ALA A 95 -35.11 -22.08 6.62
N GLN A 96 -35.48 -21.71 5.40
CA GLN A 96 -35.31 -22.55 4.20
C GLN A 96 -33.82 -22.79 3.88
N ILE A 97 -33.02 -21.72 3.82
CA ILE A 97 -31.58 -21.82 3.57
C ILE A 97 -30.86 -22.68 4.63
N ARG A 98 -31.26 -22.57 5.91
CA ARG A 98 -30.68 -23.40 6.99
C ARG A 98 -31.03 -24.88 6.84
N LYS A 99 -32.24 -25.21 6.38
CA LYS A 99 -32.64 -26.61 6.09
C LYS A 99 -31.86 -27.15 4.90
N GLU A 100 -31.77 -26.39 3.81
CA GLU A 100 -30.98 -26.77 2.62
C GLU A 100 -29.49 -26.98 2.94
N LEU A 101 -28.90 -26.15 3.81
CA LEU A 101 -27.52 -26.32 4.29
C LEU A 101 -27.31 -27.54 5.20
N GLN A 102 -28.36 -28.01 5.87
CA GLN A 102 -28.33 -29.22 6.70
C GLN A 102 -28.54 -30.46 5.84
N GLU A 103 -29.39 -30.40 4.83
CA GLU A 103 -29.66 -31.48 3.88
C GLU A 103 -28.52 -31.70 2.88
N GLY A 104 -27.87 -30.62 2.40
CA GLY A 104 -26.71 -30.70 1.48
C GLY A 104 -25.37 -31.07 2.15
N LYS A 105 -25.36 -31.25 3.47
CA LYS A 105 -24.21 -31.75 4.25
C LYS A 105 -24.34 -33.23 4.65
N ALA A 106 -25.44 -33.89 4.26
CA ALA A 106 -25.67 -35.31 4.45
C ALA A 106 -25.16 -36.13 3.24
#